data_AF-Q0D5W7-F1
#
_entry.id   AF-Q0D5W7-F1
#
_cell.length_a   1.000
_cell.length_b   1.000
_cell.length_c   1.000
_cell.angle_alpha   90.00
_cell.angle_beta   90.00
_cell.angle_gamma   90.00
#
_symmetry.space_group_name_H-M   'P 1'
#
loop_
_entity.id
_entity.type
_entity.pdbx_description
1 polymer ?
#
loop_
_entity_poly.entity_id
_entity_poly.type
_entity_poly.pdbx_seq_one_letter_code
_entity_poly.pdbx_strand_id
1 'polypeptide(L)'
;MGSLGRRPWVGGLTAAMIFAVAVCGFCFSGASAAAAAPTFGDNFEITGAEDHVKTSADGQTWYLYLDNKTGVGFQTKERYLFGWFSMNLKLAGNDSAGVVTAYYMCSDVDAAPQRDELDFEFLGNRTGEPYIIQTNVYRSGVGGREMRHSLWFDPTADFHSYSILWNPKQIV
;
A
#
# COMPACT_ATOMS: atom_id res chain seq x y z
N MET A 1 -46.70 -35.42 7.85
CA MET A 1 -45.68 -35.69 6.82
C MET A 1 -45.95 -34.81 5.63
N GLY A 2 -45.17 -33.75 5.45
CA GLY A 2 -45.24 -32.83 4.31
C GLY A 2 -43.83 -32.27 4.07
N SER A 3 -43.28 -32.61 2.90
CA SER A 3 -41.90 -32.41 2.48
C SER A 3 -41.55 -30.93 2.27
N LEU A 4 -40.49 -30.45 2.94
CA LEU A 4 -39.84 -29.17 2.66
C LEU A 4 -38.94 -29.33 1.43
N GLY A 5 -39.41 -28.82 0.28
CA GLY A 5 -38.63 -28.74 -0.95
C GLY A 5 -37.42 -27.82 -0.78
N ARG A 6 -36.21 -28.37 -0.98
CA ARG A 6 -34.97 -27.58 -1.10
C ARG A 6 -35.04 -26.74 -2.36
N ARG A 7 -34.91 -25.42 -2.21
CA ARG A 7 -34.67 -24.51 -3.34
C ARG A 7 -33.25 -24.72 -3.87
N PRO A 8 -33.02 -24.74 -5.19
CA PRO A 8 -31.69 -24.86 -5.76
C PRO A 8 -30.90 -23.58 -5.49
N TRP A 9 -29.64 -23.77 -5.09
CA TRP A 9 -28.66 -22.72 -4.94
C TRP A 9 -28.27 -22.23 -6.34
N VAL A 10 -28.68 -21.01 -6.69
CA VAL A 10 -28.23 -20.36 -7.94
C VAL A 10 -26.84 -19.79 -7.63
N GLY A 11 -25.81 -20.43 -8.17
CA GLY A 11 -24.43 -19.95 -8.09
C GLY A 11 -24.33 -18.55 -8.66
N GLY A 12 -24.07 -17.57 -7.80
CA GLY A 12 -23.72 -16.22 -8.23
C GLY A 12 -22.36 -16.24 -8.90
N LEU A 13 -22.29 -15.71 -10.12
CA LEU A 13 -21.03 -15.30 -10.74
C LEU A 13 -20.31 -14.39 -9.75
N THR A 14 -19.23 -14.87 -9.14
CA THR A 14 -18.32 -14.03 -8.36
C THR A 14 -17.65 -13.09 -9.35
N ALA A 15 -18.16 -11.87 -9.46
CA ALA A 15 -17.39 -10.79 -10.04
C ALA A 15 -16.10 -10.67 -9.22
N ALA A 16 -14.95 -10.91 -9.85
CA ALA A 16 -13.67 -10.61 -9.25
C ALA A 16 -13.66 -9.10 -8.99
N MET A 17 -13.77 -8.70 -7.71
CA MET A 17 -13.55 -7.32 -7.33
C MET A 17 -12.06 -7.07 -7.47
N ILE A 18 -11.70 -6.26 -8.47
CA ILE A 18 -10.33 -5.83 -8.70
C ILE A 18 -10.17 -4.52 -7.92
N PHE A 19 -9.39 -4.55 -6.85
CA PHE A 19 -8.99 -3.35 -6.12
C PHE A 19 -7.72 -2.80 -6.73
N ALA A 20 -7.72 -1.52 -7.08
CA ALA A 20 -6.56 -0.86 -7.66
C ALA A 20 -6.08 0.28 -6.74
N VAL A 21 -4.84 0.21 -6.28
CA VAL A 21 -4.14 1.32 -5.64
C VAL A 21 -3.20 1.92 -6.66
N ALA A 22 -3.14 3.25 -6.77
CA ALA A 22 -2.17 3.92 -7.62
C ALA A 22 -1.07 4.54 -6.75
N VAL A 23 0.19 4.36 -7.16
CA VAL A 23 1.38 4.80 -6.44
C VAL A 23 2.22 5.65 -7.39
N CYS A 24 2.59 6.87 -6.98
CA CYS A 24 3.39 7.82 -7.75
C CYS A 24 4.56 8.36 -6.91
N GLY A 25 5.77 8.49 -7.48
CA GLY A 25 6.96 8.97 -6.78
C GLY A 25 7.31 10.41 -7.17
N PHE A 26 7.86 11.20 -6.24
CA PHE A 26 8.45 12.52 -6.57
C PHE A 26 9.78 12.69 -5.85
N CYS A 27 10.84 13.06 -6.60
CA CYS A 27 12.12 13.49 -6.04
C CYS A 27 12.29 15.00 -6.29
N PHE A 28 12.56 15.79 -5.25
CA PHE A 28 12.96 17.19 -5.41
C PHE A 28 14.44 17.25 -5.82
N SER A 29 14.73 17.75 -7.02
CA SER A 29 16.09 18.10 -7.45
C SER A 29 16.14 19.58 -7.84
N GLY A 30 17.10 20.31 -7.26
CA GLY A 30 17.41 21.68 -7.62
C GLY A 30 17.79 21.81 -9.10
N ALA A 31 17.46 22.96 -9.69
CA ALA A 31 17.55 23.25 -11.12
C ALA A 31 18.89 22.81 -11.74
N SER A 32 18.86 21.67 -12.41
CA SER A 32 19.85 21.20 -13.37
C SER A 32 19.08 20.49 -14.48
N ALA A 33 19.62 20.53 -15.71
CA ALA A 33 18.96 20.07 -16.93
C ALA A 33 18.15 18.78 -16.70
N ALA A 34 16.87 18.80 -17.07
CA ALA A 34 15.91 17.74 -16.77
C ALA A 34 16.37 16.40 -17.38
N ALA A 35 17.11 15.62 -16.61
CA ALA A 35 17.18 14.19 -16.79
C ALA A 35 15.75 13.65 -16.67
N ALA A 36 15.42 12.61 -17.45
CA ALA A 36 14.14 11.93 -17.29
C ALA A 36 13.97 11.56 -15.80
N ALA A 37 12.80 11.86 -15.23
CA ALA A 37 12.51 11.49 -13.85
C ALA A 37 12.70 9.97 -13.69
N PRO A 38 13.37 9.51 -12.63
CA PRO A 38 13.55 8.09 -12.40
C PRO A 38 12.17 7.42 -12.36
N THR A 39 12.05 6.28 -13.02
CA THR A 39 10.83 5.46 -13.00
C THR A 39 10.76 4.68 -11.68
N PHE A 40 9.60 4.14 -11.35
CA PHE A 40 9.51 3.17 -10.25
C PHE A 40 10.47 2.00 -10.45
N GLY A 41 10.59 1.50 -11.68
CA GLY A 41 11.47 0.38 -12.03
C GLY A 41 12.95 0.65 -11.81
N ASP A 42 13.38 1.90 -11.62
CA ASP A 42 14.77 2.21 -11.29
C ASP A 42 15.05 1.93 -9.80
N ASN A 43 14.12 2.30 -8.91
CA ASN A 43 14.31 2.24 -7.45
C ASN A 43 13.67 1.01 -6.78
N PHE A 44 12.67 0.41 -7.40
CA PHE A 44 11.85 -0.64 -6.83
C PHE A 44 11.83 -1.89 -7.70
N GLU A 45 11.59 -3.02 -7.07
CA GLU A 45 11.30 -4.30 -7.71
C GLU A 45 9.97 -4.86 -7.19
N ILE A 46 9.23 -5.55 -8.06
CA ILE A 46 7.93 -6.13 -7.72
C ILE A 46 8.15 -7.35 -6.83
N THR A 47 7.33 -7.48 -5.79
CA THR A 47 7.28 -8.67 -4.94
C THR A 47 5.91 -9.33 -5.09
N GLY A 48 5.89 -10.65 -5.28
CA GLY A 48 4.65 -11.40 -5.50
C GLY A 48 4.21 -11.44 -6.97
N ALA A 49 2.93 -11.18 -7.25
CA ALA A 49 2.32 -11.41 -8.55
C ALA A 49 2.61 -10.27 -9.55
N GLU A 50 3.57 -10.48 -10.46
CA GLU A 50 3.96 -9.46 -11.46
C GLU A 50 2.81 -9.02 -12.38
N ASP A 51 1.87 -9.92 -12.68
CA ASP A 51 0.68 -9.63 -13.49
C ASP A 51 -0.35 -8.73 -12.78
N HIS A 52 -0.16 -8.48 -11.48
CA HIS A 52 -0.96 -7.57 -10.66
C HIS A 52 -0.33 -6.17 -10.54
N VAL A 53 0.67 -5.84 -11.36
CA VAL A 53 1.17 -4.47 -11.52
C VAL A 53 0.94 -3.99 -12.96
N LYS A 54 0.37 -2.79 -13.11
CA LYS A 54 0.39 -2.05 -14.38
C LYS A 54 1.12 -0.74 -14.18
N THR A 55 1.84 -0.31 -15.21
CA THR A 55 2.56 0.96 -15.19
C THR A 55 1.89 1.97 -16.14
N SER A 56 1.81 3.23 -15.74
CA SER A 56 1.39 4.32 -16.63
C SER A 56 2.36 4.48 -17.82
N ALA A 57 1.91 5.12 -18.89
CA ALA A 57 2.71 5.27 -20.11
C ALA A 57 4.05 6.01 -19.89
N ASP A 58 4.13 6.87 -18.87
CA ASP A 58 5.32 7.63 -18.50
C ASP A 58 6.23 6.91 -17.48
N GLY A 59 5.86 5.72 -17.01
CA GLY A 59 6.65 4.98 -16.02
C GLY A 59 6.55 5.50 -14.59
N GLN A 60 5.75 6.55 -14.35
CA GLN A 60 5.73 7.30 -13.09
C GLN A 60 4.64 6.83 -12.12
N THR A 61 3.70 5.99 -12.56
CA THR A 61 2.63 5.45 -11.71
C THR A 61 2.56 3.93 -11.82
N TRP A 62 2.59 3.26 -10.68
CA TRP A 62 2.25 1.83 -10.58
C TRP A 62 0.84 1.67 -10.04
N TYR A 63 0.04 0.85 -10.74
CA TYR A 63 -1.27 0.39 -10.31
C TYR A 63 -1.14 -1.02 -9.78
N LEU A 64 -1.39 -1.20 -8.49
CA LEU A 64 -1.32 -2.48 -7.79
C LEU A 64 -2.72 -3.07 -7.71
N TYR A 65 -2.85 -4.34 -8.05
CA TYR A 65 -4.12 -5.06 -8.05
C TYR A 65 -4.18 -6.14 -6.97
N LEU A 66 -5.36 -6.32 -6.39
CA LEU A 66 -5.69 -7.44 -5.50
C LEU A 66 -6.96 -8.11 -6.04
N ASP A 67 -6.94 -9.43 -6.09
CA ASP A 67 -8.12 -10.25 -6.39
C ASP A 67 -8.25 -11.43 -5.40
N ASN A 68 -9.15 -12.37 -5.69
CA ASN A 68 -9.41 -13.51 -4.80
C ASN A 68 -8.32 -14.61 -4.83
N LYS A 69 -7.32 -14.48 -5.70
CA LYS A 69 -6.20 -15.42 -5.82
C LYS A 69 -4.97 -14.89 -5.12
N THR A 70 -4.61 -13.63 -5.33
CA THR A 70 -3.38 -13.05 -4.80
C THR A 70 -3.43 -11.53 -4.74
N GLY A 71 -2.57 -10.97 -3.89
CA GLY A 71 -2.15 -9.57 -3.94
C GLY A 71 -0.78 -9.40 -4.58
N VAL A 72 -0.26 -8.19 -4.47
CA VAL A 72 1.07 -7.81 -4.95
C VAL A 72 1.72 -6.79 -4.00
N GLY A 73 3.04 -6.73 -4.04
CA GLY A 73 3.83 -5.70 -3.38
C GLY A 73 4.99 -5.26 -4.25
N PHE A 74 5.81 -4.39 -3.69
CA PHE A 74 7.11 -4.04 -4.23
C PHE A 74 8.02 -3.62 -3.09
N GLN A 75 9.33 -3.65 -3.31
CA GLN A 75 10.32 -3.24 -2.33
C GLN A 75 11.41 -2.40 -2.97
N THR A 76 12.13 -1.61 -2.17
CA THR A 76 13.33 -0.91 -2.66
C THR A 76 14.40 -1.93 -3.01
N LYS A 77 15.11 -1.69 -4.11
CA LYS A 77 16.29 -2.50 -4.46
C LYS A 77 17.45 -2.30 -3.48
N GLU A 78 17.50 -1.10 -2.91
CA GLU A 78 18.53 -0.69 -1.96
C GLU A 78 18.01 -0.73 -0.53
N ARG A 79 18.93 -0.91 0.42
CA ARG A 79 18.67 -0.84 1.86
C ARG A 79 19.18 0.48 2.42
N TYR A 80 18.46 1.02 3.40
CA TYR A 80 18.77 2.33 3.96
C TYR A 80 18.80 2.28 5.49
N LEU A 81 19.74 3.02 6.07
CA LEU A 81 19.77 3.35 7.49
C LEU A 81 19.59 4.86 7.61
N PHE A 82 18.40 5.29 8.06
CA PHE A 82 17.95 6.69 8.07
C PHE A 82 17.65 7.28 6.67
N GLY A 83 16.82 8.32 6.65
CA GLY A 83 16.45 9.04 5.43
C GLY A 83 15.11 9.75 5.52
N TRP A 84 14.72 10.35 4.39
CA TRP A 84 13.36 10.81 4.12
C TRP A 84 12.79 9.92 3.04
N PHE A 85 11.76 9.15 3.37
CA PHE A 85 11.09 8.25 2.45
C PHE A 85 9.71 8.81 2.20
N SER A 86 9.32 8.95 0.93
CA SER A 86 8.03 9.55 0.58
C SER A 86 7.41 8.84 -0.60
N MET A 87 6.10 8.63 -0.52
CA MET A 87 5.31 8.03 -1.58
C MET A 87 4.02 8.82 -1.78
N ASN A 88 3.65 9.09 -3.03
CA ASN A 88 2.29 9.56 -3.31
C ASN A 88 1.40 8.33 -3.52
N LEU A 89 0.33 8.22 -2.74
CA LEU A 89 -0.61 7.13 -2.83
C LEU A 89 -2.00 7.67 -3.12
N LYS A 90 -2.73 6.98 -4.00
CA LYS A 90 -4.17 7.10 -4.16
C LYS A 90 -4.79 5.73 -3.89
N LEU A 91 -5.63 5.66 -2.86
CA LEU A 91 -6.15 4.40 -2.35
C LEU A 91 -7.29 3.85 -3.22
N ALA A 92 -7.58 2.57 -3.04
CA ALA A 92 -8.66 1.91 -3.74
C ALA A 92 -10.01 2.55 -3.38
N GLY A 93 -10.70 3.07 -4.39
CA GLY A 93 -12.07 3.57 -4.26
C GLY A 93 -13.11 2.45 -4.10
N ASN A 94 -14.36 2.84 -3.89
CA ASN A 94 -15.50 1.95 -3.66
C ASN A 94 -15.33 1.08 -2.39
N ASP A 95 -15.91 -0.12 -2.37
CA ASP A 95 -15.93 -1.00 -1.20
C ASP A 95 -14.61 -1.74 -1.01
N SER A 96 -13.72 -1.20 -0.20
CA SER A 96 -12.41 -1.75 0.13
C SER A 96 -12.39 -2.47 1.47
N ALA A 97 -13.56 -2.85 2.02
CA ALA A 97 -13.65 -3.44 3.34
C ALA A 97 -12.78 -4.71 3.46
N GLY A 98 -11.87 -4.71 4.43
CA GLY A 98 -10.95 -5.83 4.68
C GLY A 98 -9.69 -5.83 3.82
N VAL A 99 -9.52 -4.85 2.93
CA VAL A 99 -8.27 -4.63 2.18
C VAL A 99 -7.36 -3.69 2.98
N VAL A 100 -6.08 -4.02 3.06
CA VAL A 100 -5.04 -3.14 3.63
C VAL A 100 -4.07 -2.74 2.53
N THR A 101 -3.91 -1.44 2.32
CA THR A 101 -2.76 -0.92 1.56
C THR A 101 -1.66 -0.58 2.55
N ALA A 102 -0.48 -1.17 2.39
CA ALA A 102 0.64 -0.93 3.30
C ALA A 102 1.77 -0.15 2.60
N TYR A 103 2.30 0.85 3.28
CA TYR A 103 3.55 1.53 2.94
C TYR A 103 4.41 1.54 4.20
N TYR A 104 5.52 0.79 4.17
CA TYR A 104 6.27 0.53 5.38
C TYR A 104 7.77 0.41 5.10
N MET A 105 8.55 0.52 6.17
CA MET A 105 9.98 0.23 6.18
C MET A 105 10.24 -0.96 7.09
N CYS A 106 11.10 -1.88 6.67
CA CYS A 106 11.48 -3.05 7.47
C CYS A 106 12.99 -3.31 7.32
N SER A 107 13.67 -3.72 8.41
CA SER A 107 15.12 -3.89 8.45
C SER A 107 15.64 -4.95 7.46
N ASP A 108 15.00 -6.11 7.39
CA ASP A 108 15.24 -7.13 6.35
C ASP A 108 14.06 -8.11 6.32
N VAL A 109 13.79 -8.72 5.15
CA VAL A 109 12.72 -9.73 5.02
C VAL A 109 12.98 -10.95 5.89
N ASP A 110 14.25 -11.32 6.05
CA ASP A 110 14.70 -12.45 6.88
C ASP A 110 14.96 -12.06 8.34
N ALA A 111 14.74 -10.79 8.72
CA ALA A 111 14.98 -10.33 10.09
C ALA A 111 13.88 -10.76 11.07
N ALA A 112 12.82 -11.42 10.60
CA ALA A 112 11.82 -11.99 11.49
C ALA A 112 12.42 -13.10 12.38
N PRO A 113 12.08 -13.17 13.67
CA PRO A 113 11.10 -12.33 14.36
C PRO A 113 11.64 -10.99 14.90
N GLN A 114 12.94 -10.71 14.88
CA GLN A 114 13.55 -9.54 15.53
C GLN A 114 13.63 -8.26 14.67
N ARG A 115 12.78 -8.11 13.67
CA ARG A 115 12.83 -6.96 12.76
C ARG A 115 12.44 -5.64 13.43
N ASP A 116 13.03 -4.56 12.95
CA ASP A 116 12.52 -3.20 13.17
C ASP A 116 11.62 -2.83 11.98
N GLU A 117 10.49 -2.17 12.24
CA GLU A 117 9.46 -1.89 11.23
C GLU A 117 8.73 -0.58 11.53
N LEU A 118 8.43 0.20 10.50
CA LEU A 118 7.67 1.46 10.56
C LEU A 118 6.53 1.39 9.55
N ASP A 119 5.30 1.51 10.01
CA ASP A 119 4.12 1.18 9.19
C ASP A 119 3.23 2.40 8.93
N PHE A 120 2.77 2.51 7.68
CA PHE A 120 1.48 3.07 7.34
C PHE A 120 0.59 1.95 6.78
N GLU A 121 -0.53 1.69 7.43
CA GLU A 121 -1.55 0.74 6.98
C GLU A 121 -2.86 1.48 6.78
N PHE A 122 -3.29 1.57 5.52
CA PHE A 122 -4.58 2.15 5.17
C PHE A 122 -5.66 1.06 5.19
N LEU A 123 -6.53 1.16 6.18
CA LEU A 123 -7.59 0.20 6.44
C LEU A 123 -8.80 0.57 5.58
N GLY A 124 -9.02 -0.21 4.53
CA GLY A 124 -10.16 -0.06 3.63
C GLY A 124 -11.49 -0.32 4.32
N ASN A 125 -12.54 0.30 3.78
CA ASN A 125 -13.86 0.31 4.37
C ASN A 125 -14.96 0.15 3.31
N ARG A 126 -16.20 -0.05 3.77
CA ARG A 126 -17.37 -0.16 2.88
C ARG A 126 -17.58 1.13 2.11
N THR A 127 -18.26 1.03 0.96
CA THR A 127 -18.55 2.20 0.12
C THR A 127 -19.26 3.29 0.95
N GLY A 128 -18.72 4.51 0.93
CA GLY A 128 -19.25 5.68 1.63
C GLY A 128 -18.74 5.85 3.07
N GLU A 129 -18.03 4.86 3.62
CA GLU A 129 -17.41 4.94 4.94
C GLU A 129 -15.94 5.36 4.84
N PRO A 130 -15.42 6.14 5.81
CA PRO A 130 -14.07 6.67 5.73
C PRO A 130 -13.01 5.58 5.92
N TYR A 131 -11.87 5.76 5.24
CA TYR A 131 -10.64 5.06 5.56
C TYR A 131 -10.10 5.46 6.94
N ILE A 132 -9.39 4.53 7.57
CA ILE A 132 -8.53 4.80 8.72
C ILE A 132 -7.09 4.56 8.29
N ILE A 133 -6.19 5.47 8.65
CA ILE A 133 -4.75 5.20 8.59
C ILE A 133 -4.29 4.72 9.97
N GLN A 134 -3.61 3.58 10.00
CA GLN A 134 -2.92 3.05 11.16
C GLN A 134 -1.42 3.26 10.98
N THR A 135 -0.75 3.73 12.02
CA THR A 135 0.71 3.74 12.10
C THR A 135 1.19 2.80 13.17
N ASN A 136 2.33 2.16 13.00
CA ASN A 136 2.94 1.30 14.01
C ASN A 136 4.47 1.42 14.00
N VAL A 137 5.09 1.02 15.10
CA VAL A 137 6.56 0.95 15.23
C VAL A 137 6.92 -0.35 15.92
N TYR A 138 7.66 -1.21 15.21
CA TYR A 138 8.31 -2.38 15.77
C TYR A 138 9.75 -2.07 16.13
N ARG A 139 10.15 -2.55 17.31
CA ARG A 139 11.55 -2.56 17.73
C ARG A 139 11.92 -3.96 18.18
N SER A 140 12.92 -4.55 17.52
CA SER A 140 13.42 -5.90 17.79
C SER A 140 12.29 -6.94 17.85
N GLY A 141 11.36 -6.86 16.90
CA GLY A 141 10.20 -7.74 16.79
C GLY A 141 8.99 -7.37 17.63
N VAL A 142 9.10 -6.36 18.51
CA VAL A 142 8.00 -5.96 19.39
C VAL A 142 7.31 -4.74 18.81
N GLY A 143 6.09 -4.92 18.30
CA GLY A 143 5.17 -3.86 17.85
C GLY A 143 4.22 -3.42 18.97
N GLY A 144 2.93 -3.28 18.66
CA GLY A 144 1.90 -2.91 19.64
C GLY A 144 1.86 -1.41 19.97
N ARG A 145 2.30 -0.58 19.03
CA ARG A 145 2.37 0.89 19.15
C ARG A 145 1.43 1.55 18.16
N GLU A 146 0.30 0.90 17.89
CA GLU A 146 -0.65 1.34 16.88
C GLU A 146 -1.27 2.69 17.27
N MET A 147 -1.24 3.64 16.34
CA MET A 147 -2.08 4.84 16.39
C MET A 147 -2.99 4.84 15.17
N ARG A 148 -4.25 5.24 15.36
CA ARG A 148 -5.26 5.26 14.28
C ARG A 148 -5.82 6.66 14.12
N HIS A 149 -5.87 7.12 12.89
CA HIS A 149 -6.34 8.45 12.54
C HIS A 149 -7.34 8.41 11.39
N SER A 150 -8.35 9.27 11.45
CA SER A 150 -9.14 9.63 10.28
C SER A 150 -8.37 10.65 9.45
N LEU A 151 -8.53 10.58 8.12
CA LEU A 151 -8.01 11.59 7.21
C LEU A 151 -9.04 12.71 7.05
N TRP A 152 -8.57 13.95 6.95
CA TRP A 152 -9.43 15.12 6.71
C TRP A 152 -9.78 15.33 5.22
N PHE A 153 -9.47 14.34 4.38
CA PHE A 153 -9.71 14.29 2.95
C PHE A 153 -10.09 12.87 2.55
N ASP A 154 -10.64 12.71 1.34
CA ASP A 154 -10.89 11.40 0.73
C ASP A 154 -9.61 10.89 0.04
N PRO A 155 -8.91 9.89 0.58
CA PRO A 155 -7.65 9.39 0.02
C PRO A 155 -7.83 8.57 -1.27
N THR A 156 -9.07 8.36 -1.72
CA THR A 156 -9.39 7.66 -2.98
C THR A 156 -9.57 8.64 -4.14
N ALA A 157 -9.80 9.92 -3.84
CA ALA A 157 -10.11 10.94 -4.83
C ALA A 157 -8.89 11.42 -5.61
N ASP A 158 -7.76 11.60 -4.93
CA ASP A 158 -6.50 12.04 -5.54
C ASP A 158 -5.28 11.45 -4.83
N PHE A 159 -4.10 11.69 -5.39
CA PHE A 159 -2.83 11.32 -4.76
C PHE A 159 -2.50 12.24 -3.59
N HIS A 160 -2.04 11.63 -2.49
CA HIS A 160 -1.52 12.34 -1.34
C HIS A 160 -0.15 11.79 -0.95
N SER A 161 0.74 12.67 -0.46
CA SER A 161 2.07 12.28 -0.01
C SER A 161 2.01 11.72 1.41
N TYR A 162 2.62 10.56 1.60
CA TYR A 162 2.86 9.93 2.89
C TYR A 162 4.37 9.76 3.04
N SER A 163 4.93 10.29 4.13
CA SER A 163 6.38 10.37 4.30
C SER A 163 6.79 9.88 5.68
N ILE A 164 7.97 9.27 5.75
CA ILE A 164 8.66 8.90 6.98
C ILE A 164 9.99 9.65 7.00
N LEU A 165 10.19 10.51 7.98
CA LEU A 165 11.51 11.03 8.31
C LEU A 165 12.10 10.18 9.42
N TRP A 166 13.15 9.44 9.14
CA TRP A 166 13.84 8.62 10.13
C TRP A 166 15.29 9.05 10.27
N ASN A 167 15.71 9.40 11.49
CA ASN A 167 17.10 9.73 11.83
C ASN A 167 17.42 9.23 13.25
N PRO A 168 18.69 9.33 13.71
CA PRO A 168 19.08 8.82 15.03
C PRO A 168 18.32 9.41 16.24
N LYS A 169 17.62 10.55 16.06
CA LYS A 169 16.92 11.25 17.14
C LYS A 169 15.42 11.01 17.14
N GLN A 170 14.81 10.80 15.97
CA GLN A 170 13.35 10.74 15.85
C GLN A 170 12.89 10.04 14.57
N ILE A 171 11.62 9.61 14.64
CA ILE A 171 10.77 9.21 13.52
C ILE A 171 9.60 10.20 13.49
N VAL A 172 9.31 10.78 12.32
CA VAL A 172 8.19 11.70 12.08
C VAL A 172 7.37 11.20 10.91
#